data_AF-A0A561CEB5-F1
#
_entry.id   AF-A0A561CEB5-F1
#
_cell.length_a   1.000
_cell.length_b   1.000
_cell.length_c   1.000
_cell.angle_alpha   90.00
_cell.angle_beta   90.00
_cell.angle_gamma   90.00
#
_symmetry.space_group_name_H-M   'P 1'
#
loop_
_entity.id
_entity.type
_entity.pdbx_description
1 polymer ?
#
loop_
_entity_poly.entity_id
_entity_poly.type
_entity_poly.pdbx_seq_one_letter_code
_entity_poly.pdbx_strand_id
1 'polypeptide(L)' 'MGTLPYPLLSDWHKQTVKDYFVFNEKGGTAIRSVFVVNKDGIITYLNTTFKADKREDYEAVFHELEKLNVH' A
#
# COMPACT_ATOMS: atom_id res chain seq x y z
N MET A 1 1.13 15.80 -15.48
CA MET A 1 0.88 15.05 -14.23
C MET A 1 1.47 15.87 -13.08
N GLY A 2 0.69 16.53 -12.24
CA GLY A 2 1.31 17.34 -11.19
C GLY A 2 0.37 18.14 -10.32
N THR A 3 -0.31 17.48 -9.37
CA THR A 3 -0.89 18.09 -8.16
C THR A 3 -1.11 17.08 -7.03
N LEU A 4 -0.47 15.90 -7.04
CA LEU A 4 -0.66 14.95 -5.95
C LEU A 4 0.06 15.45 -4.68
N PRO A 5 -0.61 15.48 -3.51
CA PRO A 5 -0.04 16.02 -2.28
C PRO A 5 0.94 15.03 -1.59
N TYR A 6 1.37 13.98 -2.27
CA TYR A 6 2.22 12.92 -1.73
C TYR A 6 3.30 12.47 -2.74
N PRO A 7 4.43 11.94 -2.26
CA PRO A 7 5.53 11.52 -3.12
C PRO A 7 5.15 10.30 -3.96
N LEU A 8 5.67 10.26 -5.20
CA LEU A 8 5.61 9.09 -6.06
C LEU A 8 6.99 8.43 -6.09
N LEU A 9 7.07 7.18 -5.67
CA LEU A 9 8.30 6.39 -5.69
C LEU A 9 8.38 5.55 -6.96
N SER A 10 9.58 5.45 -7.54
CA SER A 10 9.87 4.59 -8.69
C SER A 10 10.78 3.43 -8.26
N ASP A 11 10.31 2.19 -8.42
CA ASP A 11 11.06 0.96 -8.12
C ASP A 11 11.56 0.30 -9.42
N TRP A 12 12.65 0.82 -9.98
CA TRP A 12 13.22 0.34 -11.25
C TRP A 12 13.74 -1.09 -11.17
N HIS A 13 14.44 -1.43 -10.08
CA HIS A 13 15.02 -2.76 -9.88
C HIS A 13 13.99 -3.79 -9.39
N LYS A 14 12.76 -3.34 -9.11
CA LYS A 14 11.69 -4.16 -8.55
C LYS A 14 12.09 -4.84 -7.25
N GLN A 15 12.96 -4.18 -6.48
CA GLN A 15 13.47 -4.72 -5.23
C GLN A 15 12.39 -4.60 -4.17
N THR A 16 11.82 -3.41 -4.01
CA THR A 16 10.76 -3.13 -3.03
C THR A 16 9.53 -4.01 -3.29
N VAL A 17 9.07 -4.12 -4.53
CA VAL A 17 7.89 -4.96 -4.83
C VAL A 17 8.11 -6.45 -4.57
N LYS A 18 9.36 -6.93 -4.67
CA LYS A 18 9.72 -8.32 -4.32
C LYS A 18 9.82 -8.51 -2.81
N ASP A 19 10.45 -7.56 -2.11
CA ASP A 19 10.60 -7.60 -0.64
C ASP A 19 9.24 -7.56 0.06
N TYR A 20 8.26 -6.87 -0.53
CA TYR A 20 6.88 -6.82 -0.05
C TYR A 20 6.01 -7.97 -0.60
N PHE A 21 6.58 -8.93 -1.33
CA PHE A 21 5.88 -10.09 -1.90
C PHE A 21 4.67 -9.75 -2.79
N VAL A 22 4.72 -8.58 -3.46
CA VAL A 22 3.65 -8.06 -4.34
C VAL A 22 4.10 -7.92 -5.79
N PHE A 23 5.12 -8.66 -6.19
CA PHE A 23 5.59 -8.65 -7.56
C PHE A 23 4.72 -9.55 -8.46
N ASN A 24 4.10 -8.97 -9.49
CA ASN A 24 3.42 -9.73 -10.54
C ASN A 24 4.43 -10.11 -11.63
N GLU A 25 4.91 -11.34 -11.61
CA GLU A 25 5.89 -11.83 -12.60
C GLU A 25 5.38 -11.78 -14.04
N LYS A 26 4.08 -12.01 -14.25
CA LYS A 26 3.48 -11.96 -15.60
C LYS A 26 3.34 -10.54 -16.13
N GLY A 27 2.98 -9.60 -15.24
CA GLY A 27 2.76 -8.20 -15.59
C GLY A 27 4.04 -7.34 -15.55
N GLY A 28 5.10 -7.83 -14.91
CA GLY A 28 6.33 -7.06 -14.68
C GLY A 28 6.11 -5.83 -13.78
N THR A 29 5.04 -5.80 -12.99
CA THR A 29 4.62 -4.66 -12.16
C THR A 29 4.22 -5.12 -10.76
N ALA A 30 4.01 -4.17 -9.84
CA ALA A 30 3.38 -4.48 -8.57
C ALA A 30 1.92 -4.90 -8.79
N ILE A 31 1.43 -5.89 -8.05
CA ILE A 31 -0.02 -6.02 -7.84
C ILE A 31 -0.53 -4.80 -7.06
N ARG A 32 -1.78 -4.41 -7.28
CA ARG A 32 -2.38 -3.26 -6.61
C ARG A 32 -2.56 -3.60 -5.13
N SER A 33 -1.69 -3.06 -4.29
CA SER A 33 -1.63 -3.39 -2.88
C SER A 33 -1.51 -2.15 -2.01
N VAL A 34 -2.01 -2.26 -0.79
CA VAL A 34 -1.95 -1.22 0.23
C VAL A 34 -1.41 -1.82 1.52
N PHE A 35 -0.51 -1.08 2.16
CA PHE A 35 0.10 -1.45 3.44
C PHE A 35 -0.05 -0.27 4.38
N VAL A 36 -0.38 -0.53 5.64
CA VAL A 36 -0.31 0.47 6.72
C VAL A 36 0.89 0.14 7.58
N VAL A 37 1.77 1.12 7.75
CA VAL A 37 2.98 1.02 8.56
C VAL A 37 2.84 2.02 9.70
N ASN A 38 3.02 1.54 10.94
CA ASN A 38 2.95 2.40 12.12
C ASN A 38 4.25 3.21 12.30
N LYS A 39 4.30 4.08 13.32
CA LYS A 39 5.46 4.94 13.60
C LYS A 39 6.73 4.16 13.99
N ASP A 40 6.58 2.93 14.47
CA ASP A 40 7.70 2.04 14.82
C ASP A 40 8.22 1.26 13.60
N GLY A 41 7.66 1.47 12.41
CA GLY A 41 8.05 0.77 11.18
C GLY A 41 7.43 -0.61 11.03
N ILE A 42 6.43 -0.97 11.83
CA ILE A 42 5.75 -2.26 11.80
C ILE A 42 4.54 -2.17 10.87
N ILE A 43 4.40 -3.16 9.98
CA ILE A 43 3.22 -3.30 9.12
C ILE A 43 2.05 -3.82 9.97
N THR A 44 1.00 -3.02 10.11
CA THR A 44 -0.19 -3.35 10.90
C THR A 44 -1.37 -3.81 10.04
N TYR A 45 -1.32 -3.51 8.74
CA TYR A 45 -2.33 -3.94 7.78
C TYR A 45 -1.71 -4.17 6.40
N LEU A 46 -2.21 -5.18 5.69
CA LEU A 46 -1.77 -5.58 4.36
C LEU A 46 -2.99 -6.02 3.54
N ASN A 47 -3.17 -5.40 2.38
CA ASN A 47 -4.18 -5.77 1.40
C ASN A 47 -3.53 -5.88 0.02
N THR A 48 -3.38 -7.11 -0.48
CA THR A 48 -2.74 -7.40 -1.77
C THR A 48 -3.70 -7.40 -2.95
N THR A 49 -5.01 -7.29 -2.69
CA THR A 49 -6.07 -7.38 -3.70
C THR A 49 -6.92 -6.12 -3.74
N PHE A 50 -6.30 -4.96 -3.49
CA PHE A 50 -6.99 -3.69 -3.36
C PHE A 50 -7.69 -3.29 -4.66
N LYS A 51 -8.99 -2.98 -4.59
CA LYS A 51 -9.80 -2.54 -5.73
C LYS A 51 -10.21 -1.09 -5.53
N ALA A 52 -9.69 -0.21 -6.39
CA ALA A 52 -9.98 1.22 -6.28
C ALA A 52 -11.45 1.59 -6.55
N ASP A 53 -12.23 0.68 -7.11
CA ASP A 53 -13.67 0.85 -7.33
C ASP A 53 -14.51 0.44 -6.11
N LYS A 54 -13.89 -0.22 -5.11
CA LYS A 54 -14.57 -0.69 -3.90
C LYS A 54 -14.31 0.26 -2.74
N ARG A 55 -15.38 0.85 -2.23
CA ARG A 55 -15.30 1.78 -1.10
C ARG A 55 -14.86 1.07 0.17
N GLU A 56 -15.22 -0.20 0.32
CA GLU A 56 -14.91 -1.04 1.48
C GLU A 56 -13.40 -1.23 1.67
N ASP A 57 -12.64 -1.30 0.58
CA ASP A 57 -11.18 -1.42 0.63
C ASP A 57 -10.53 -0.16 1.20
N TYR A 58 -11.11 1.03 0.94
CA TYR A 58 -10.66 2.28 1.56
C TYR A 58 -11.08 2.36 3.03
N GLU A 59 -12.33 1.98 3.35
CA GLU A 59 -12.82 1.98 4.73
C GLU A 59 -11.98 1.08 5.64
N ALA A 60 -11.57 -0.10 5.16
CA ALA A 60 -10.68 -0.99 5.90
C ALA A 60 -9.34 -0.32 6.23
N VAL A 61 -8.74 0.42 5.29
CA VAL A 61 -7.49 1.14 5.51
C VAL A 61 -7.68 2.27 6.53
N PHE A 62 -8.76 3.06 6.40
CA PHE A 62 -9.04 4.14 7.34
C PHE A 62 -9.31 3.62 8.75
N HIS A 63 -10.04 2.52 8.89
CA HIS A 63 -10.28 1.88 10.17
C HIS A 63 -8.98 1.42 10.85
N GLU A 64 -8.03 0.88 10.10
CA GLU A 64 -6.72 0.53 10.68
C GLU A 64 -5.89 1.76 11.05
N LEU A 65 -5.99 2.86 10.29
CA LEU A 65 -5.36 4.13 10.66
C LEU A 65 -5.96 4.73 11.94
N GLU A 66 -7.28 4.65 12.12
CA GLU A 66 -7.96 5.13 13.34
C GLU A 66 -7.45 4.42 14.59
N LYS A 67 -7.25 3.09 14.53
CA LYS A 67 -6.70 2.32 15.65
C LYS A 67 -5.30 2.78 16.06
N LEU A 68 -4.49 3.24 15.10
CA LEU A 68 -3.13 3.75 15.37
C LEU A 68 -3.12 5.16 15.95
N ASN A 69 -4.23 5.89 15.85
CA ASN A 69 -4.34 7.28 16.29
C ASN A 69 -4.88 7.44 17.72
N VAL A 70 -5.12 6.33 18.44
CA VAL A 70 -5.57 6.34 19.84
C VAL A 70 -4.35 6.54 20.75
N HIS A 71 -3.87 7.78 20.82
CA HIS A 71 -2.93 8.27 21.85
C HIS A 71 -3.39 9.62 22.39
#